data_AF-A0A7J2JYK0-F1
#
_entry.id   AF-A0A7J2JYK0-F1
#
_cell.length_a   1.000
_cell.length_b   1.000
_cell.length_c   1.000
_cell.angle_alpha   90.00
_cell.angle_beta   90.00
_cell.angle_gamma   90.00
#
_symmetry.space_group_name_H-M   'P 1'
#
loop_
_entity.id
_entity.type
_entity.pdbx_description
1 polymer ?
#
loop_
_entity_poly.entity_id
_entity_poly.type
_entity_poly.pdbx_seq_one_letter_code
_entity_poly.pdbx_strand_id
1 'polypeptide(L)'
;MSYTGIPLAFVPIEKPEEKTLDKAAQQMIKRAEELETPVIYHRFDMMQPQCEAGLKGLCCRFCWMGPCKLDPAAGIERTICGCTADTIVARSLVRWIAGGCAAHAEHAFHVVEVAHLVATGADVPYKITDVEKLKAVAKKLGVPVEGRDPKEILKDVTEKALEDYTRTEEEHLNFLKAYAPKKRVEVFEKLGITPRSFWREIVESIHRTHVGVDSDPMSLLKHGLRTALADAYSEVVATEFQDILFGTPKPVEAVANLGVLEPKMVNIVVHGHNPLLSVKVVEAAKSDEMLSLAKEVGAEGINVVGVCCTGNEILMRFGVPLAGNMMHQELVLATGAVEAMVVDYQCIIPGVAAMADCFHTKLITTMLIARIPGDVHIEWSPEKAD
;
A
#
# COMPACT_ATOMS: atom_id res chain seq x y z
N MET A 1 10.31 12.21 -30.06
CA MET A 1 9.04 12.87 -30.41
C MET A 1 8.15 12.84 -29.17
N SER A 2 7.94 13.99 -28.53
CA SER A 2 6.98 14.16 -27.42
C SER A 2 5.58 14.18 -28.00
N TYR A 3 4.75 13.19 -27.68
CA TYR A 3 3.46 12.95 -28.35
C TYR A 3 2.35 13.96 -28.02
N THR A 4 2.61 15.06 -27.31
CA THR A 4 1.56 16.03 -26.93
C THR A 4 1.94 17.51 -27.00
N GLY A 5 3.19 17.89 -27.28
CA GLY A 5 3.59 19.32 -27.26
C GLY A 5 3.43 20.04 -25.91
N ILE A 6 2.87 19.36 -24.90
CA ILE A 6 2.87 19.75 -23.51
C ILE A 6 4.24 19.29 -22.97
N PRO A 7 5.11 20.21 -22.51
CA PRO A 7 6.31 19.78 -21.82
C PRO A 7 5.86 18.91 -20.65
N LEU A 8 6.35 17.66 -20.59
CA LEU A 8 6.27 16.87 -19.36
C LEU A 8 6.79 17.79 -18.26
N ALA A 9 5.98 18.05 -17.23
CA ALA A 9 6.26 19.01 -16.18
C ALA A 9 7.44 18.54 -15.33
N PHE A 10 8.65 18.63 -15.89
CA PHE A 10 9.95 18.33 -15.29
C PHE A 10 10.77 19.62 -15.23
N VAL A 11 10.09 20.69 -14.81
CA VAL A 11 10.69 21.98 -14.49
C VAL A 11 10.30 22.32 -13.06
N PRO A 12 11.16 23.03 -12.31
CA PRO A 12 10.80 23.52 -10.99
C PRO A 12 9.49 24.32 -11.03
N ILE A 13 8.66 24.14 -10.01
CA ILE A 13 7.45 24.93 -9.81
C ILE A 13 7.74 25.92 -8.69
N GLU A 14 7.88 27.21 -8.97
CA GLU A 14 8.36 28.16 -7.97
C GLU A 14 7.32 28.50 -6.90
N LYS A 15 6.03 28.58 -7.27
CA LYS A 15 4.99 29.06 -6.35
C LYS A 15 4.16 27.93 -5.75
N PRO A 16 3.86 27.94 -4.43
CA PRO A 16 2.95 26.99 -3.79
C PRO A 16 1.60 26.82 -4.51
N GLU A 17 1.02 27.90 -5.03
CA GLU A 17 -0.27 27.88 -5.73
C GLU A 17 -0.22 27.12 -7.06
N GLU A 18 0.98 26.99 -7.65
CA GLU A 18 1.22 26.27 -8.89
C GLU A 18 1.55 24.78 -8.62
N LYS A 19 1.91 24.43 -7.38
CA LYS A 19 2.29 23.06 -6.96
C LYS A 19 1.09 22.15 -6.69
N THR A 20 -0.03 22.71 -6.24
CA THR A 20 -1.24 21.96 -5.89
C THR A 20 -2.47 22.86 -5.93
N LEU A 21 -3.63 22.30 -6.29
CA LEU A 21 -4.92 22.99 -6.24
C LEU A 21 -5.52 23.04 -4.83
N ASP A 22 -5.01 22.22 -3.90
CA ASP A 22 -5.49 22.17 -2.53
C ASP A 22 -5.00 23.38 -1.73
N LYS A 23 -5.93 24.25 -1.31
CA LYS A 23 -5.62 25.48 -0.58
C LYS A 23 -5.02 25.22 0.81
N ALA A 24 -5.40 24.14 1.49
CA ALA A 24 -4.81 23.79 2.77
C ALA A 24 -3.37 23.31 2.57
N ALA A 25 -3.12 22.53 1.51
CA ALA A 25 -1.77 22.11 1.15
C ALA A 25 -0.88 23.32 0.77
N GLN A 26 -1.40 24.28 0.00
CA GLN A 26 -0.68 25.52 -0.34
C GLN A 26 -0.22 26.29 0.92
N GLN A 27 -1.08 26.38 1.94
CA GLN A 27 -0.73 27.01 3.22
C GLN A 27 0.37 26.24 3.94
N MET A 28 0.28 24.91 3.97
CA MET A 28 1.29 24.09 4.64
C MET A 28 2.62 24.00 3.90
N ILE A 29 2.63 24.14 2.57
CA ILE A 29 3.87 24.28 1.78
C ILE A 29 4.60 25.56 2.20
N LYS A 30 3.89 26.71 2.28
CA LYS A 30 4.47 27.97 2.79
C LYS A 30 4.95 27.83 4.22
N ARG A 31 4.17 27.15 5.07
CA ARG A 31 4.58 26.88 6.45
C ARG A 31 5.87 26.06 6.51
N ALA A 32 6.02 25.07 5.64
CA ALA A 32 7.25 24.28 5.54
C ALA A 32 8.47 25.11 5.08
N GLU A 33 8.26 26.11 4.21
CA GLU A 33 9.31 27.08 3.85
C GLU A 33 9.72 27.94 5.07
N GLU A 34 8.77 28.40 5.88
CA GLU A 34 9.05 29.15 7.11
C GLU A 34 9.80 28.31 8.17
N LEU A 35 9.54 27.00 8.19
CA LEU A 35 10.21 26.04 9.07
C LEU A 35 11.60 25.62 8.55
N GLU A 36 11.96 26.04 7.33
CA GLU A 36 13.18 25.62 6.63
C GLU A 36 13.28 24.08 6.47
N THR A 37 12.13 23.39 6.43
CA THR A 37 12.05 21.92 6.34
C THR A 37 11.40 21.50 5.01
N PRO A 38 12.17 20.95 4.04
CA PRO A 38 11.64 20.61 2.73
C PRO A 38 10.60 19.48 2.76
N VAL A 39 9.42 19.71 2.19
CA VAL A 39 8.40 18.68 1.90
C VAL A 39 8.56 18.11 0.50
N ILE A 40 7.77 17.09 0.15
CA ILE A 40 7.84 16.37 -1.14
C ILE A 40 7.84 17.31 -2.35
N TYR A 41 7.11 18.42 -2.29
CA TYR A 41 7.05 19.38 -3.39
C TYR A 41 8.37 20.12 -3.61
N HIS A 42 9.06 20.53 -2.53
CA HIS A 42 10.40 21.14 -2.63
C HIS A 42 11.41 20.11 -3.13
N ARG A 43 11.30 18.86 -2.64
CA ARG A 43 12.16 17.77 -3.11
C ARG A 43 11.95 17.46 -4.58
N PHE A 44 10.74 17.60 -5.10
CA PHE A 44 10.47 17.47 -6.53
C PHE A 44 11.21 18.52 -7.36
N ASP A 45 11.22 19.80 -6.94
CA ASP A 45 11.94 20.86 -7.66
C ASP A 45 13.44 20.64 -7.65
N MET A 46 13.99 20.25 -6.50
CA MET A 46 15.42 19.96 -6.34
C MET A 46 15.90 18.83 -7.26
N MET A 47 15.00 17.96 -7.70
CA MET A 47 15.32 16.87 -8.62
C MET A 47 15.26 17.27 -10.10
N GLN A 48 14.94 18.54 -10.43
CA GLN A 48 14.83 18.99 -11.82
C GLN A 48 16.15 19.56 -12.39
N PRO A 49 16.50 19.25 -13.65
CA PRO A 49 15.87 18.23 -14.49
C PRO A 49 16.24 16.81 -14.02
N GLN A 50 15.25 15.91 -14.01
CA GLN A 50 15.51 14.50 -13.68
C GLN A 50 16.36 13.80 -14.75
N CYS A 51 16.99 12.67 -14.39
CA CYS A 51 17.84 11.90 -15.30
C CYS A 51 17.06 11.39 -16.52
N GLU A 52 17.34 11.97 -17.69
CA GLU A 52 16.67 11.65 -18.96
C GLU A 52 16.78 10.18 -19.36
N ALA A 53 17.94 9.56 -19.18
CA ALA A 53 18.14 8.15 -19.50
C ALA A 53 17.31 7.22 -18.59
N GLY A 54 17.13 7.60 -17.32
CA GLY A 54 16.24 6.89 -16.39
C GLY A 54 14.78 7.02 -16.81
N LEU A 55 14.34 8.25 -17.12
CA LEU A 55 12.97 8.53 -17.57
C LEU A 55 12.60 7.79 -18.87
N LYS A 56 13.56 7.65 -19.79
CA LYS A 56 13.37 6.93 -21.05
C LYS A 56 13.60 5.41 -20.94
N GLY A 57 13.97 4.89 -19.77
CA GLY A 57 14.26 3.46 -19.57
C GLY A 57 15.51 2.96 -20.31
N LEU A 58 16.47 3.84 -20.58
CA LEU A 58 17.72 3.54 -21.28
C LEU A 58 18.88 3.17 -20.34
N CYS A 59 18.66 3.19 -19.02
CA CYS A 59 19.64 2.84 -18.00
C CYS A 59 19.31 1.47 -17.38
N CYS A 60 20.24 0.51 -17.50
CA CYS A 60 20.11 -0.83 -16.92
C CYS A 60 21.08 -1.01 -15.74
N ARG A 61 20.55 -1.43 -14.58
CA ARG A 61 21.30 -1.67 -13.33
C ARG A 61 21.04 -3.04 -12.72
N PHE A 62 20.66 -4.03 -13.52
CA PHE A 62 20.29 -5.37 -13.01
C PHE A 62 21.48 -6.30 -12.70
N CYS A 63 22.72 -5.87 -12.96
CA CYS A 63 23.92 -6.63 -12.59
C CYS A 63 25.13 -5.71 -12.41
N TRP A 64 26.22 -6.28 -11.89
CA TRP A 64 27.47 -5.59 -11.56
C TRP A 64 28.37 -5.26 -12.76
N MET A 65 28.10 -5.82 -13.95
CA MET A 65 28.84 -5.42 -15.17
C MET A 65 28.51 -3.98 -15.59
N GLY A 66 27.31 -3.51 -15.22
CA GLY A 66 26.85 -2.14 -15.48
C GLY A 66 27.29 -1.13 -14.39
N PRO A 67 26.65 0.05 -14.32
CA PRO A 67 25.44 0.44 -15.04
C PRO A 67 25.67 0.56 -16.55
N CYS A 68 24.76 0.00 -17.36
CA CYS A 68 24.76 0.21 -18.81
C CYS A 68 23.82 1.37 -19.14
N LYS A 69 24.29 2.38 -19.87
CA LYS A 69 23.48 3.48 -20.39
C LYS A 69 23.46 3.40 -21.91
N LEU A 70 22.29 3.20 -22.49
CA LEU A 70 22.11 3.27 -23.93
C LEU A 70 22.04 4.73 -24.39
N ASP A 71 22.61 4.99 -25.55
CA ASP A 71 22.58 6.26 -26.23
C ASP A 71 22.48 6.01 -27.75
N PRO A 72 21.24 5.85 -28.27
CA PRO A 72 21.03 5.63 -29.69
C PRO A 72 21.58 6.75 -30.58
N ALA A 73 21.63 7.99 -30.08
CA ALA A 73 22.19 9.11 -30.83
C ALA A 73 23.71 8.99 -30.99
N ALA A 74 24.39 8.37 -30.03
CA ALA A 74 25.81 8.04 -30.08
C ALA A 74 26.12 6.62 -30.61
N GLY A 75 25.11 5.89 -31.11
CA GLY A 75 25.27 4.51 -31.62
C GLY A 75 25.42 3.43 -30.54
N ILE A 76 25.17 3.75 -29.26
CA ILE A 76 25.21 2.79 -28.15
C ILE A 76 23.83 2.16 -27.99
N GLU A 77 23.56 1.12 -28.77
CA GLU A 77 22.23 0.50 -28.86
C GLU A 77 22.03 -0.74 -27.97
N ARG A 78 23.13 -1.28 -27.40
CA ARG A 78 23.11 -2.50 -26.60
C ARG A 78 23.90 -2.35 -25.31
N THR A 79 23.42 -3.04 -24.28
CA THR A 79 24.15 -3.23 -23.02
C THR A 79 25.34 -4.18 -23.20
N ILE A 80 26.21 -4.28 -22.19
CA ILE A 80 27.36 -5.20 -22.18
C ILE A 80 26.93 -6.65 -22.45
N CYS A 81 25.79 -7.09 -21.90
CA CYS A 81 25.25 -8.43 -22.13
C CYS A 81 24.38 -8.57 -23.39
N GLY A 82 24.31 -7.52 -24.21
CA GLY A 82 23.65 -7.54 -25.53
C GLY A 82 22.16 -7.14 -25.55
N CYS A 83 21.54 -6.83 -24.41
CA CYS A 83 20.13 -6.39 -24.37
C CYS A 83 19.93 -5.03 -25.05
N THR A 84 18.82 -4.88 -25.77
CA THR A 84 18.35 -3.63 -26.38
C THR A 84 17.54 -2.79 -25.39
N ALA A 85 17.15 -1.58 -25.80
CA ALA A 85 16.26 -0.71 -25.01
C ALA A 85 14.95 -1.41 -24.63
N ASP A 86 14.31 -2.11 -25.57
CA ASP A 86 13.03 -2.80 -25.34
C ASP A 86 13.12 -3.82 -24.20
N THR A 87 14.20 -4.61 -24.17
CA THR A 87 14.41 -5.58 -23.10
C THR A 87 14.63 -4.89 -21.75
N ILE A 88 15.38 -3.76 -21.72
CA ILE A 88 15.62 -3.00 -20.47
C ILE A 88 14.31 -2.44 -19.94
N VAL A 89 13.51 -1.81 -20.82
CA VAL A 89 12.21 -1.23 -20.47
C VAL A 89 11.27 -2.31 -19.98
N ALA A 90 11.13 -3.42 -20.70
CA ALA A 90 10.27 -4.53 -20.31
C ALA A 90 10.70 -5.12 -18.96
N ARG A 91 12.01 -5.34 -18.73
CA ARG A 91 12.50 -5.85 -17.43
C ARG A 91 12.22 -4.88 -16.28
N SER A 92 12.42 -3.58 -16.52
CA SER A 92 12.16 -2.55 -15.51
C SER A 92 10.69 -2.48 -15.13
N LEU A 93 9.81 -2.50 -16.13
CA LEU A 93 8.36 -2.51 -15.91
C LEU A 93 7.91 -3.76 -15.15
N VAL A 94 8.40 -4.95 -15.53
CA VAL A 94 8.08 -6.20 -14.82
C VAL A 94 8.53 -6.14 -13.37
N ARG A 95 9.70 -5.57 -13.06
CA ARG A 95 10.13 -5.39 -11.67
C ARG A 95 9.29 -4.38 -10.90
N TRP A 96 8.82 -3.30 -11.54
CA TRP A 96 7.88 -2.37 -10.91
C TRP A 96 6.54 -3.03 -10.59
N ILE A 97 6.00 -3.80 -11.53
CA ILE A 97 4.77 -4.59 -11.32
C ILE A 97 4.99 -5.60 -10.19
N ALA A 98 6.11 -6.32 -10.18
CA ALA A 98 6.41 -7.28 -9.12
C ALA A 98 6.54 -6.62 -7.74
N GLY A 99 7.08 -5.39 -7.68
CA GLY A 99 7.13 -4.60 -6.45
C GLY A 99 5.75 -4.21 -5.93
N GLY A 100 4.83 -3.78 -6.82
CA GLY A 100 3.44 -3.50 -6.46
C GLY A 100 2.70 -4.77 -6.00
N CYS A 101 2.79 -5.84 -6.79
CA CYS A 101 2.20 -7.14 -6.45
C CYS A 101 2.72 -7.68 -5.11
N ALA A 102 4.01 -7.52 -4.80
CA ALA A 102 4.56 -7.93 -3.51
C ALA A 102 3.96 -7.13 -2.35
N ALA A 103 3.75 -5.82 -2.53
CA ALA A 103 3.14 -4.99 -1.51
C ALA A 103 1.68 -5.40 -1.20
N HIS A 104 0.85 -5.62 -2.23
CA HIS A 104 -0.54 -6.03 -2.01
C HIS A 104 -0.69 -7.49 -1.59
N ALA A 105 0.12 -8.40 -2.14
CA ALA A 105 0.12 -9.80 -1.72
C ALA A 105 0.52 -9.93 -0.24
N GLU A 106 1.52 -9.19 0.23
CA GLU A 106 1.92 -9.23 1.64
C GLU A 106 0.88 -8.59 2.56
N HIS A 107 0.22 -7.51 2.12
CA HIS A 107 -0.92 -6.95 2.84
C HIS A 107 -2.00 -8.03 3.01
N ALA A 108 -2.44 -8.63 1.91
CA ALA A 108 -3.46 -9.66 1.91
C ALA A 108 -3.06 -10.85 2.80
N PHE A 109 -1.79 -11.25 2.77
CA PHE A 109 -1.26 -12.33 3.59
C PHE A 109 -1.41 -12.05 5.09
N HIS A 110 -1.02 -10.87 5.58
CA HIS A 110 -1.19 -10.50 7.00
C HIS A 110 -2.66 -10.55 7.45
N VAL A 111 -3.60 -10.08 6.61
CA VAL A 111 -5.03 -10.14 6.93
C VAL A 111 -5.53 -11.59 6.99
N VAL A 112 -5.11 -12.42 6.02
CA VAL A 112 -5.46 -13.85 6.00
C VAL A 112 -4.88 -14.59 7.19
N GLU A 113 -3.64 -14.28 7.60
CA GLU A 113 -3.00 -14.85 8.77
C GLU A 113 -3.79 -14.55 10.05
N VAL A 114 -4.17 -13.30 10.27
CA VAL A 114 -5.00 -12.94 11.43
C VAL A 114 -6.38 -13.60 11.37
N ALA A 115 -7.00 -13.66 10.20
CA ALA A 115 -8.25 -14.42 10.03
C ALA A 115 -8.07 -15.91 10.38
N HIS A 116 -6.93 -16.51 10.02
CA HIS A 116 -6.61 -17.89 10.36
C HIS A 116 -6.41 -18.09 11.87
N LEU A 117 -5.75 -17.14 12.54
CA LEU A 117 -5.61 -17.13 14.01
C LEU A 117 -6.98 -17.06 14.70
N VAL A 118 -7.89 -16.20 14.23
CA VAL A 118 -9.28 -16.12 14.71
C VAL A 118 -10.01 -17.45 14.50
N ALA A 119 -9.84 -18.08 13.34
CA ALA A 119 -10.50 -19.34 12.99
C ALA A 119 -10.00 -20.53 13.84
N THR A 120 -8.70 -20.55 14.15
CA THR A 120 -8.06 -21.62 14.94
C THR A 120 -8.18 -21.42 16.45
N GLY A 121 -8.76 -20.29 16.88
CA GLY A 121 -9.00 -19.99 18.29
C GLY A 121 -7.76 -19.52 19.04
N ALA A 122 -6.77 -18.96 18.34
CA ALA A 122 -5.67 -18.25 18.97
C ALA A 122 -6.18 -17.05 19.79
N ASP A 123 -5.42 -16.68 20.82
CA ASP A 123 -5.73 -15.53 21.67
C ASP A 123 -5.29 -14.25 20.98
N VAL A 124 -6.15 -13.77 20.08
CA VAL A 124 -5.97 -12.51 19.34
C VAL A 124 -7.24 -11.65 19.50
N PRO A 125 -7.14 -10.32 19.60
CA PRO A 125 -8.28 -9.45 19.88
C PRO A 125 -9.11 -9.14 18.61
N TYR A 126 -9.24 -10.11 17.71
CA TYR A 126 -9.99 -10.00 16.47
C TYR A 126 -11.13 -11.03 16.46
N LYS A 127 -12.18 -10.74 15.68
CA LYS A 127 -13.37 -11.59 15.59
C LYS A 127 -13.99 -11.53 14.21
N ILE A 128 -14.85 -12.51 13.92
CA ILE A 128 -15.72 -12.45 12.74
C ILE A 128 -16.80 -11.41 13.02
N THR A 129 -16.76 -10.28 12.32
CA THR A 129 -17.77 -9.22 12.44
C THR A 129 -18.87 -9.36 11.39
N ASP A 130 -18.58 -9.96 10.24
CA ASP A 130 -19.56 -10.16 9.16
C ASP A 130 -19.65 -11.62 8.71
N VAL A 131 -20.56 -12.35 9.37
CA VAL A 131 -20.82 -13.78 9.10
C VAL A 131 -21.48 -13.99 7.73
N GLU A 132 -22.28 -13.04 7.23
CA GLU A 132 -22.95 -13.19 5.94
C GLU A 132 -21.98 -12.98 4.78
N LYS A 133 -21.05 -12.03 4.91
CA LYS A 133 -19.90 -11.89 4.02
C LYS A 133 -19.06 -13.16 3.99
N LEU A 134 -18.71 -13.71 5.15
CA LEU A 134 -17.97 -14.98 5.25
C LEU A 134 -18.67 -16.11 4.48
N LYS A 135 -19.98 -16.29 4.69
CA LYS A 135 -20.77 -17.30 3.97
C LYS A 135 -20.80 -17.05 2.46
N ALA A 136 -20.86 -15.79 2.02
CA ALA A 136 -20.85 -15.44 0.61
C ALA A 136 -19.51 -15.78 -0.06
N VAL A 137 -18.39 -15.46 0.61
CA VAL A 137 -17.04 -15.81 0.16
C VAL A 137 -16.87 -17.34 0.12
N ALA A 138 -17.27 -18.03 1.18
CA ALA A 138 -17.22 -19.48 1.27
C ALA A 138 -17.94 -20.16 0.09
N LYS A 139 -19.16 -19.73 -0.22
CA LYS A 139 -19.93 -20.25 -1.37
C LYS A 139 -19.20 -20.05 -2.70
N LYS A 140 -18.58 -18.89 -2.93
CA LYS A 140 -17.81 -18.61 -4.15
C LYS A 140 -16.57 -19.51 -4.28
N LEU A 141 -15.94 -19.85 -3.15
CA LEU A 141 -14.79 -20.75 -3.08
C LEU A 141 -15.18 -22.25 -3.03
N GLY A 142 -16.48 -22.56 -3.06
CA GLY A 142 -16.97 -23.95 -2.98
C GLY A 142 -16.88 -24.58 -1.59
N VAL A 143 -16.73 -23.77 -0.54
CA VAL A 143 -16.70 -24.22 0.86
C VAL A 143 -18.15 -24.41 1.35
N PRO A 144 -18.53 -25.58 1.90
CA PRO A 144 -19.86 -25.80 2.48
C PRO A 144 -20.13 -24.87 3.66
N VAL A 145 -21.39 -24.43 3.83
CA VAL A 145 -21.76 -23.46 4.89
C VAL A 145 -22.96 -23.88 5.75
N GLU A 146 -23.80 -24.82 5.29
CA GLU A 146 -25.05 -25.14 5.96
C GLU A 146 -24.82 -25.90 7.27
N GLY A 147 -25.39 -25.38 8.37
CA GLY A 147 -25.28 -25.98 9.71
C GLY A 147 -23.88 -25.94 10.32
N ARG A 148 -22.92 -25.24 9.71
CA ARG A 148 -21.53 -25.17 10.18
C ARG A 148 -21.27 -23.97 11.08
N ASP A 149 -20.32 -24.14 12.00
CA ASP A 149 -19.85 -23.05 12.84
C ASP A 149 -19.07 -22.01 12.00
N PRO A 150 -19.27 -20.69 12.21
CA PRO A 150 -18.55 -19.67 11.46
C PRO A 150 -17.03 -19.76 11.54
N LYS A 151 -16.45 -20.22 12.66
CA LYS A 151 -14.98 -20.39 12.74
C LYS A 151 -14.49 -21.54 11.88
N GLU A 152 -15.24 -22.63 11.78
CA GLU A 152 -14.92 -23.73 10.86
C GLU A 152 -15.01 -23.28 9.40
N ILE A 153 -16.03 -22.48 9.05
CA ILE A 153 -16.14 -21.90 7.70
C ILE A 153 -14.95 -20.97 7.43
N LEU A 154 -14.59 -20.10 8.38
CA LEU A 154 -13.46 -19.19 8.24
C LEU A 154 -12.15 -19.97 8.06
N LYS A 155 -11.96 -21.05 8.80
CA LYS A 155 -10.78 -21.91 8.68
C LYS A 155 -10.61 -22.41 7.24
N ASP A 156 -11.62 -23.06 6.68
CA ASP A 156 -11.57 -23.57 5.31
C ASP A 156 -11.35 -22.44 4.27
N VAL A 157 -11.98 -21.28 4.49
CA VAL A 157 -11.82 -20.10 3.61
C VAL A 157 -10.38 -19.55 3.69
N THR A 158 -9.79 -19.47 4.89
CA THR A 158 -8.39 -19.06 5.06
C THR A 158 -7.42 -20.06 4.43
N GLU A 159 -7.68 -21.37 4.57
CA GLU A 159 -6.86 -22.41 3.93
C GLU A 159 -6.90 -22.27 2.40
N LYS A 160 -8.09 -21.99 1.81
CA LYS A 160 -8.20 -21.68 0.37
C LYS A 160 -7.42 -20.46 -0.06
N ALA A 161 -7.35 -19.42 0.79
CA ALA A 161 -6.54 -18.24 0.50
C ALA A 161 -5.03 -18.54 0.62
N LEU A 162 -4.60 -19.28 1.64
CA LEU A 162 -3.20 -19.66 1.86
C LEU A 162 -2.66 -20.61 0.77
N GLU A 163 -3.52 -21.45 0.19
CA GLU A 163 -3.18 -22.23 -1.00
C GLU A 163 -2.71 -21.33 -2.16
N ASP A 164 -3.31 -20.14 -2.35
CA ASP A 164 -2.95 -19.21 -3.45
C ASP A 164 -1.56 -18.57 -3.29
N TYR A 165 -0.92 -18.71 -2.12
CA TYR A 165 0.47 -18.30 -1.88
C TYR A 165 1.45 -19.46 -2.10
N THR A 166 1.11 -20.63 -1.57
CA THR A 166 2.06 -21.74 -1.33
C THR A 166 2.05 -22.83 -2.40
N ARG A 167 1.08 -22.79 -3.34
CA ARG A 167 0.90 -23.84 -4.34
C ARG A 167 2.15 -24.09 -5.20
N THR A 168 2.47 -25.36 -5.40
CA THR A 168 3.58 -25.79 -6.28
C THR A 168 3.10 -26.43 -7.59
N GLU A 169 1.86 -26.88 -7.62
CA GLU A 169 1.17 -27.42 -8.80
C GLU A 169 0.88 -26.33 -9.85
N GLU A 170 0.67 -26.74 -11.11
CA GLU A 170 0.31 -25.84 -12.22
C GLU A 170 -1.18 -25.46 -12.25
N GLU A 171 -1.77 -25.25 -11.09
CA GLU A 171 -3.15 -24.78 -10.93
C GLU A 171 -3.20 -23.24 -10.80
N HIS A 172 -4.39 -22.68 -11.02
CA HIS A 172 -4.63 -21.23 -10.92
C HIS A 172 -5.27 -20.83 -9.59
N LEU A 173 -5.10 -19.55 -9.22
CA LEU A 173 -5.60 -18.96 -7.97
C LEU A 173 -7.08 -19.29 -7.74
N ASN A 174 -7.41 -19.76 -6.55
CA ASN A 174 -8.76 -20.00 -6.05
C ASN A 174 -9.61 -18.73 -6.14
N PHE A 175 -9.08 -17.59 -5.70
CA PHE A 175 -9.81 -16.32 -5.74
C PHE A 175 -10.03 -15.80 -7.17
N LEU A 176 -9.11 -16.07 -8.10
CA LEU A 176 -9.35 -15.78 -9.52
C LEU A 176 -10.50 -16.61 -10.06
N LYS A 177 -10.47 -17.93 -9.84
CA LYS A 177 -11.54 -18.84 -10.28
C LYS A 177 -12.90 -18.47 -9.70
N ALA A 178 -12.93 -17.96 -8.47
CA ALA A 178 -14.14 -17.59 -7.75
C ALA A 178 -14.76 -16.24 -8.16
N TYR A 179 -13.94 -15.27 -8.56
CA TYR A 179 -14.40 -13.89 -8.82
C TYR A 179 -14.33 -13.47 -10.30
N ALA A 180 -13.46 -14.06 -11.11
CA ALA A 180 -13.35 -13.73 -12.51
C ALA A 180 -14.59 -14.21 -13.30
N PRO A 181 -15.19 -13.38 -14.17
CA PRO A 181 -16.17 -13.87 -15.13
C PRO A 181 -15.55 -14.93 -16.05
N LYS A 182 -16.28 -16.01 -16.37
CA LYS A 182 -15.79 -17.12 -17.23
C LYS A 182 -15.12 -16.65 -18.52
N LYS A 183 -15.76 -15.71 -19.24
CA LYS A 183 -15.22 -15.10 -20.47
C LYS A 183 -13.84 -14.49 -20.28
N ARG A 184 -13.54 -13.98 -19.09
CA ARG A 184 -12.26 -13.34 -18.77
C ARG A 184 -11.19 -14.40 -18.46
N VAL A 185 -11.56 -15.47 -17.76
CA VAL A 185 -10.68 -16.64 -17.52
C VAL A 185 -10.23 -17.25 -18.86
N GLU A 186 -11.15 -17.48 -19.80
CA GLU A 186 -10.83 -18.01 -21.14
C GLU A 186 -9.80 -17.14 -21.89
N VAL A 187 -9.90 -15.81 -21.75
CA VAL A 187 -8.93 -14.87 -22.35
C VAL A 187 -7.56 -15.01 -21.69
N PHE A 188 -7.50 -15.13 -20.36
CA PHE A 188 -6.24 -15.28 -19.63
C PHE A 188 -5.54 -16.59 -20.00
N GLU A 189 -6.29 -17.68 -20.08
CA GLU A 189 -5.78 -19.00 -20.48
C GLU A 189 -5.25 -18.97 -21.92
N LYS A 190 -6.01 -18.40 -22.86
CA LYS A 190 -5.58 -18.27 -24.26
C LYS A 190 -4.30 -17.45 -24.41
N LEU A 191 -4.12 -16.43 -23.57
CA LEU A 191 -2.92 -15.59 -23.58
C LEU A 191 -1.76 -16.21 -22.78
N GLY A 192 -2.01 -17.27 -21.99
CA GLY A 192 -1.03 -17.90 -21.11
C GLY A 192 -0.63 -17.01 -19.93
N ILE A 193 -1.54 -16.15 -19.45
CA ILE A 193 -1.28 -15.18 -18.38
C ILE A 193 -2.06 -15.45 -17.10
N THR A 194 -2.75 -16.57 -16.99
CA THR A 194 -3.48 -16.91 -15.75
C THR A 194 -2.48 -17.18 -14.60
N PRO A 195 -2.53 -16.42 -13.49
CA PRO A 195 -1.61 -16.57 -12.37
C PRO A 195 -1.81 -17.88 -11.60
N ARG A 196 -0.72 -18.38 -11.02
CA ARG A 196 -0.67 -19.69 -10.32
C ARG A 196 -0.55 -19.54 -8.81
N SER A 197 0.33 -18.64 -8.37
CA SER A 197 0.51 -18.28 -6.96
C SER A 197 0.99 -16.83 -6.87
N PHE A 198 0.56 -16.09 -5.85
CA PHE A 198 0.99 -14.71 -5.64
C PHE A 198 2.52 -14.60 -5.56
N TRP A 199 3.13 -15.37 -4.65
CA TRP A 199 4.59 -15.36 -4.46
C TRP A 199 5.35 -15.94 -5.64
N ARG A 200 4.81 -16.97 -6.31
CA ARG A 200 5.48 -17.56 -7.48
C ARG A 200 5.62 -16.56 -8.62
N GLU A 201 4.57 -15.78 -8.91
CA GLU A 201 4.65 -14.81 -10.02
C GLU A 201 5.61 -13.65 -9.72
N ILE A 202 5.71 -13.23 -8.45
CA ILE A 202 6.70 -12.26 -7.97
C ILE A 202 8.12 -12.81 -8.12
N VAL A 203 8.38 -14.01 -7.60
CA VAL A 203 9.71 -14.64 -7.66
C VAL A 203 10.14 -14.89 -9.10
N GLU A 204 9.24 -15.39 -9.96
CA GLU A 204 9.52 -15.61 -11.37
C GLU A 204 9.76 -14.28 -12.12
N SER A 205 9.10 -13.18 -11.73
CA SER A 205 9.39 -11.83 -12.27
C SER A 205 10.82 -11.40 -11.98
N ILE A 206 11.29 -11.59 -10.73
CA ILE A 206 12.67 -11.26 -10.35
C ILE A 206 13.67 -12.17 -11.07
N HIS A 207 13.36 -13.46 -11.23
CA HIS A 207 14.19 -14.41 -11.95
C HIS A 207 14.31 -14.06 -13.45
N ARG A 208 13.19 -13.87 -14.15
CA ARG A 208 13.16 -13.53 -15.59
C ARG A 208 13.93 -12.24 -15.91
N THR A 209 13.91 -11.30 -14.99
CA THR A 209 14.56 -9.99 -15.15
C THR A 209 16.05 -9.99 -14.76
N HIS A 210 16.61 -11.12 -14.32
CA HIS A 210 18.04 -11.28 -14.07
C HIS A 210 18.85 -11.27 -15.38
N VAL A 211 20.14 -10.92 -15.28
CA VAL A 211 21.06 -10.98 -16.42
C VAL A 211 21.14 -12.41 -16.97
N GLY A 212 21.01 -12.56 -18.30
CA GLY A 212 21.12 -13.84 -18.99
C GLY A 212 19.88 -14.73 -18.96
N VAL A 213 18.73 -14.28 -18.43
CA VAL A 213 17.49 -15.07 -18.36
C VAL A 213 16.55 -14.72 -19.52
N ASP A 214 15.51 -13.93 -19.30
CA ASP A 214 14.54 -13.59 -20.34
C ASP A 214 14.95 -12.28 -21.02
N SER A 215 15.19 -12.34 -22.33
CA SER A 215 15.59 -11.18 -23.13
C SER A 215 14.56 -10.81 -24.20
N ASP A 216 13.45 -11.55 -24.29
CA ASP A 216 12.33 -11.23 -25.19
C ASP A 216 11.36 -10.27 -24.49
N PRO A 217 11.22 -9.02 -24.98
CA PRO A 217 10.29 -8.05 -24.40
C PRO A 217 8.85 -8.55 -24.35
N MET A 218 8.38 -9.33 -25.33
CA MET A 218 7.00 -9.82 -25.36
C MET A 218 6.76 -10.91 -24.32
N SER A 219 7.74 -11.81 -24.14
CA SER A 219 7.71 -12.81 -23.06
C SER A 219 7.68 -12.13 -21.68
N LEU A 220 8.55 -11.14 -21.47
CA LEU A 220 8.59 -10.34 -20.24
C LEU A 220 7.27 -9.64 -19.95
N LEU A 221 6.70 -8.92 -20.93
CA LEU A 221 5.45 -8.19 -20.75
C LEU A 221 4.25 -9.11 -20.48
N LYS A 222 4.21 -10.30 -21.10
CA LYS A 222 3.20 -11.32 -20.77
C LYS A 222 3.32 -11.78 -19.31
N HIS A 223 4.55 -12.01 -18.82
CA HIS A 223 4.76 -12.33 -17.41
C HIS A 223 4.39 -11.17 -16.48
N GLY A 224 4.67 -9.93 -16.89
CA GLY A 224 4.23 -8.72 -16.21
C GLY A 224 2.71 -8.67 -16.06
N LEU A 225 1.96 -8.95 -17.13
CA LEU A 225 0.50 -9.04 -17.07
C LEU A 225 0.01 -10.15 -16.15
N ARG A 226 0.66 -11.32 -16.18
CA ARG A 226 0.36 -12.42 -15.24
C ARG A 226 0.56 -12.00 -13.78
N THR A 227 1.65 -11.28 -13.50
CA THR A 227 1.96 -10.78 -12.15
C THR A 227 0.97 -9.68 -11.73
N ALA A 228 0.58 -8.78 -12.63
CA ALA A 228 -0.46 -7.78 -12.37
C ALA A 228 -1.85 -8.41 -12.13
N LEU A 229 -2.14 -9.57 -12.74
CA LEU A 229 -3.36 -10.32 -12.41
C LEU A 229 -3.27 -10.94 -11.01
N ALA A 230 -2.11 -11.50 -10.64
CA ALA A 230 -1.90 -11.99 -9.28
C ALA A 230 -2.10 -10.87 -8.24
N ASP A 231 -1.56 -9.69 -8.53
CA ASP A 231 -1.74 -8.46 -7.75
C ASP A 231 -3.23 -8.16 -7.51
N ALA A 232 -4.00 -7.98 -8.59
CA ALA A 232 -5.42 -7.63 -8.52
C ALA A 232 -6.25 -8.65 -7.71
N TYR A 233 -5.95 -9.95 -7.80
CA TYR A 233 -6.68 -10.95 -7.00
C TYR A 233 -6.18 -11.05 -5.56
N SER A 234 -4.95 -10.61 -5.26
CA SER A 234 -4.52 -10.44 -3.86
C SER A 234 -5.26 -9.29 -3.18
N GLU A 235 -5.55 -8.19 -3.90
CA GLU A 235 -6.40 -7.10 -3.40
C GLU A 235 -7.84 -7.57 -3.13
N VAL A 236 -8.38 -8.44 -3.98
CA VAL A 236 -9.68 -9.10 -3.73
C VAL A 236 -9.63 -9.92 -2.44
N VAL A 237 -8.57 -10.71 -2.23
CA VAL A 237 -8.37 -11.46 -0.98
C VAL A 237 -8.38 -10.50 0.21
N ALA A 238 -7.51 -9.48 0.22
CA ALA A 238 -7.43 -8.51 1.30
C ALA A 238 -8.81 -7.91 1.63
N THR A 239 -9.51 -7.39 0.61
CA THR A 239 -10.83 -6.77 0.76
C THR A 239 -11.86 -7.72 1.39
N GLU A 240 -11.95 -8.95 0.89
CA GLU A 240 -12.93 -9.93 1.38
C GLU A 240 -12.67 -10.30 2.84
N PHE A 241 -11.41 -10.52 3.23
CA PHE A 241 -11.06 -10.84 4.62
C PHE A 241 -11.17 -9.63 5.56
N GLN A 242 -10.81 -8.43 5.11
CA GLN A 242 -11.01 -7.21 5.89
C GLN A 242 -12.50 -6.97 6.19
N ASP A 243 -13.40 -7.21 5.24
CA ASP A 243 -14.83 -7.10 5.48
C ASP A 243 -15.34 -8.17 6.47
N ILE A 244 -14.79 -9.39 6.42
CA ILE A 244 -15.12 -10.45 7.37
C ILE A 244 -14.70 -10.08 8.80
N LEU A 245 -13.51 -9.47 8.96
CA LEU A 245 -12.91 -9.15 10.26
C LEU A 245 -13.34 -7.80 10.85
N PHE A 246 -13.67 -6.82 10.01
CA PHE A 246 -13.96 -5.45 10.44
C PHE A 246 -15.35 -4.96 10.03
N GLY A 247 -16.04 -5.71 9.18
CA GLY A 247 -17.40 -5.44 8.73
C GLY A 247 -17.43 -4.88 7.31
N THR A 248 -18.42 -5.31 6.52
CA THR A 248 -18.65 -4.77 5.18
C THR A 248 -19.03 -3.28 5.28
N PRO A 249 -18.31 -2.36 4.59
CA PRO A 249 -18.62 -0.94 4.58
C PRO A 249 -20.07 -0.61 4.21
N LYS A 250 -20.59 0.45 4.81
CA LYS A 250 -21.93 1.01 4.54
C LYS A 250 -21.80 2.50 4.25
N PRO A 251 -22.78 3.13 3.58
CA PRO A 251 -22.78 4.58 3.42
C PRO A 251 -22.62 5.28 4.77
N VAL A 252 -21.62 6.16 4.85
CA VAL A 252 -21.26 6.92 6.05
C VAL A 252 -20.90 8.35 5.63
N GLU A 253 -21.24 9.32 6.49
CA GLU A 253 -20.82 10.70 6.31
C GLU A 253 -19.46 10.93 6.98
N ALA A 254 -18.58 11.65 6.31
CA ALA A 254 -17.30 12.05 6.86
C ALA A 254 -16.80 13.35 6.23
N VAL A 255 -15.82 13.96 6.88
CA VAL A 255 -15.15 15.18 6.45
C VAL A 255 -13.69 14.88 6.10
N ALA A 256 -13.13 15.68 5.19
CA ALA A 256 -11.77 15.49 4.72
C ALA A 256 -11.02 16.82 4.56
N ASN A 257 -9.69 16.71 4.49
CA ASN A 257 -8.67 17.78 4.45
C ASN A 257 -8.15 18.17 5.85
N LEU A 258 -7.08 18.96 5.91
CA LEU A 258 -6.31 19.26 7.13
C LEU A 258 -7.14 19.95 8.23
N GLY A 259 -8.29 20.54 7.88
CA GLY A 259 -9.21 21.16 8.85
C GLY A 259 -9.95 20.17 9.75
N VAL A 260 -9.72 18.87 9.60
CA VAL A 260 -10.25 17.82 10.49
C VAL A 260 -9.42 17.63 11.77
N LEU A 261 -8.30 18.35 11.91
CA LEU A 261 -7.53 18.37 13.16
C LEU A 261 -8.21 19.29 14.19
N GLU A 262 -8.19 18.87 15.45
CA GLU A 262 -8.89 19.52 16.55
C GLU A 262 -7.88 20.07 17.57
N PRO A 263 -7.73 21.40 17.71
CA PRO A 263 -6.65 22.02 18.52
C PRO A 263 -6.69 21.70 20.02
N LYS A 264 -7.82 21.21 20.52
CA LYS A 264 -8.04 20.90 21.93
C LYS A 264 -8.13 19.40 22.22
N MET A 265 -7.93 18.57 21.21
CA MET A 265 -7.92 17.12 21.34
C MET A 265 -6.52 16.59 21.06
N VAL A 266 -6.23 15.38 21.51
CA VAL A 266 -5.03 14.64 21.10
C VAL A 266 -5.25 14.13 19.68
N ASN A 267 -4.59 14.74 18.69
CA ASN A 267 -4.67 14.36 17.29
C ASN A 267 -3.68 13.21 17.00
N ILE A 268 -4.25 12.04 16.67
CA ILE A 268 -3.51 10.85 16.26
C ILE A 268 -3.75 10.64 14.76
N VAL A 269 -2.70 10.78 13.96
CA VAL A 269 -2.74 10.46 12.54
C VAL A 269 -2.41 8.98 12.39
N VAL A 270 -3.32 8.21 11.79
CA VAL A 270 -3.03 6.84 11.34
C VAL A 270 -2.77 6.85 9.85
N HIS A 271 -1.59 6.37 9.46
CA HIS A 271 -1.10 6.44 8.08
C HIS A 271 -0.49 5.11 7.64
N GLY A 272 -0.74 4.73 6.38
CA GLY A 272 -0.28 3.47 5.82
C GLY A 272 -1.42 2.74 5.14
N HIS A 273 -1.54 1.42 5.34
CA HIS A 273 -2.40 0.55 4.54
C HIS A 273 -3.22 -0.47 5.33
N ASN A 274 -2.71 -1.03 6.42
CA ASN A 274 -3.30 -2.23 7.02
C ASN A 274 -4.28 -1.88 8.15
N PRO A 275 -5.58 -2.21 8.02
CA PRO A 275 -6.56 -1.92 9.08
C PRO A 275 -6.39 -2.77 10.33
N LEU A 276 -5.60 -3.85 10.29
CA LEU A 276 -5.26 -4.62 11.49
C LEU A 276 -4.72 -3.72 12.60
N LEU A 277 -3.91 -2.72 12.25
CA LEU A 277 -3.41 -1.72 13.18
C LEU A 277 -4.44 -0.60 13.45
N SER A 278 -4.91 0.07 12.40
CA SER A 278 -5.67 1.32 12.57
C SER A 278 -7.04 1.12 13.20
N VAL A 279 -7.69 -0.03 13.00
CA VAL A 279 -8.93 -0.38 13.73
C VAL A 279 -8.66 -0.38 15.23
N LYS A 280 -7.53 -0.96 15.67
CA LYS A 280 -7.16 -1.02 17.09
C LYS A 280 -6.86 0.35 17.68
N VAL A 281 -6.20 1.21 16.92
CA VAL A 281 -6.01 2.62 17.34
C VAL A 281 -7.36 3.32 17.51
N VAL A 282 -8.32 3.10 16.61
CA VAL A 282 -9.67 3.68 16.71
C VAL A 282 -10.46 3.11 17.90
N GLU A 283 -10.37 1.81 18.16
CA GLU A 283 -10.99 1.16 19.32
C GLU A 283 -10.41 1.70 20.62
N ALA A 284 -9.08 1.75 20.74
CA ALA A 284 -8.38 2.27 21.90
C ALA A 284 -8.72 3.75 22.15
N ALA A 285 -8.72 4.60 21.11
CA ALA A 285 -9.06 6.02 21.23
C ALA A 285 -10.49 6.28 21.72
N LYS A 286 -11.40 5.30 21.59
CA LYS A 286 -12.79 5.38 22.05
C LYS A 286 -13.01 4.72 23.42
N SER A 287 -11.99 4.10 24.02
CA SER A 287 -12.13 3.43 25.32
C SER A 287 -12.27 4.45 26.45
N ASP A 288 -13.03 4.10 27.49
CA ASP A 288 -13.21 4.96 28.67
C ASP A 288 -11.87 5.28 29.35
N GLU A 289 -10.92 4.34 29.32
CA GLU A 289 -9.58 4.49 29.86
C GLU A 289 -8.81 5.59 29.11
N MET A 290 -8.72 5.49 27.78
CA MET A 290 -7.95 6.46 26.98
C MET A 290 -8.63 7.83 26.96
N LEU A 291 -9.97 7.88 26.94
CA LEU A 291 -10.72 9.14 27.05
C LEU A 291 -10.53 9.81 28.42
N SER A 292 -10.41 9.03 29.49
CA SER A 292 -10.10 9.56 30.83
C SER A 292 -8.67 10.10 30.88
N LEU A 293 -7.70 9.36 30.33
CA LEU A 293 -6.30 9.78 30.25
C LEU A 293 -6.15 11.09 29.45
N ALA A 294 -6.85 11.23 28.32
CA ALA A 294 -6.85 12.46 27.54
C ALA A 294 -7.35 13.67 28.35
N LYS A 295 -8.40 13.49 29.17
CA LYS A 295 -8.93 14.54 30.05
C LYS A 295 -7.99 14.88 31.20
N GLU A 296 -7.29 13.90 31.76
CA GLU A 296 -6.29 14.11 32.82
C GLU A 296 -5.14 15.00 32.36
N VAL A 297 -4.74 14.90 31.09
CA VAL A 297 -3.72 15.77 30.47
C VAL A 297 -4.30 17.07 29.89
N GLY A 298 -5.59 17.33 30.09
CA GLY A 298 -6.25 18.59 29.73
C GLY A 298 -6.83 18.65 28.32
N ALA A 299 -6.85 17.55 27.57
CA ALA A 299 -7.50 17.48 26.26
C ALA A 299 -9.01 17.22 26.39
N GLU A 300 -9.80 17.74 25.44
CA GLU A 300 -11.24 17.50 25.37
C GLU A 300 -11.59 16.06 24.90
N GLY A 301 -10.61 15.36 24.32
CA GLY A 301 -10.68 13.94 23.94
C GLY A 301 -9.53 13.54 23.00
N ILE A 302 -9.72 12.45 22.26
CA ILE A 302 -8.78 11.95 21.25
C ILE A 302 -9.44 12.06 19.86
N ASN A 303 -8.73 12.68 18.92
CA ASN A 303 -9.14 12.83 17.53
C ASN A 303 -8.25 11.94 16.64
N VAL A 304 -8.80 10.82 16.17
CA VAL A 304 -8.09 9.97 15.20
C VAL A 304 -8.44 10.45 13.79
N VAL A 305 -7.43 10.64 12.95
CA VAL A 305 -7.60 11.05 11.55
C VAL A 305 -6.76 10.18 10.62
N GLY A 306 -7.25 9.90 9.43
CA GLY A 306 -6.61 9.02 8.47
C GLY A 306 -5.77 9.73 7.40
N VAL A 307 -4.67 9.11 6.98
CA VAL A 307 -3.92 9.46 5.75
C VAL A 307 -3.66 8.21 4.91
N CYS A 308 -3.88 8.31 3.59
CA CYS A 308 -3.78 7.19 2.64
C CYS A 308 -4.76 6.03 2.93
N CYS A 309 -4.37 4.81 2.59
CA CYS A 309 -5.27 3.66 2.50
C CYS A 309 -5.80 3.23 3.86
N THR A 310 -4.97 3.13 4.90
CA THR A 310 -5.46 2.81 6.25
C THR A 310 -6.46 3.85 6.76
N GLY A 311 -6.29 5.12 6.35
CA GLY A 311 -7.28 6.17 6.57
C GLY A 311 -8.59 5.91 5.83
N ASN A 312 -8.54 5.46 4.57
CA ASN A 312 -9.73 5.05 3.82
C ASN A 312 -10.44 3.86 4.48
N GLU A 313 -9.70 2.89 5.02
CA GLU A 313 -10.28 1.71 5.67
C GLU A 313 -11.14 2.08 6.88
N ILE A 314 -10.61 2.96 7.74
CA ILE A 314 -11.34 3.41 8.94
C ILE A 314 -12.39 4.47 8.62
N LEU A 315 -12.22 5.24 7.54
CA LEU A 315 -13.29 6.07 6.99
C LEU A 315 -14.48 5.18 6.60
N MET A 316 -14.24 4.17 5.77
CA MET A 316 -15.29 3.31 5.21
C MET A 316 -16.09 2.54 6.27
N ARG A 317 -15.47 2.20 7.41
CA ARG A 317 -16.09 1.37 8.46
C ARG A 317 -16.55 2.14 9.68
N PHE A 318 -15.89 3.24 10.01
CA PHE A 318 -16.13 3.98 11.26
C PHE A 318 -16.42 5.47 11.06
N GLY A 319 -16.41 5.98 9.82
CA GLY A 319 -16.64 7.40 9.53
C GLY A 319 -15.52 8.31 10.03
N VAL A 320 -14.33 7.76 10.27
CA VAL A 320 -13.18 8.53 10.75
C VAL A 320 -12.76 9.55 9.67
N PRO A 321 -12.53 10.83 10.04
CA PRO A 321 -12.11 11.85 9.10
C PRO A 321 -10.78 11.56 8.38
N LEU A 322 -10.63 12.07 7.15
CA LEU A 322 -9.39 11.98 6.39
C LEU A 322 -8.63 13.30 6.40
N ALA A 323 -7.44 13.33 6.99
CA ALA A 323 -6.57 14.50 6.93
C ALA A 323 -6.03 14.74 5.50
N GLY A 324 -5.85 13.68 4.71
CA GLY A 324 -5.54 13.82 3.29
C GLY A 324 -5.01 12.56 2.61
N ASN A 325 -4.54 12.74 1.39
CA ASN A 325 -3.90 11.69 0.61
C ASN A 325 -2.37 11.64 0.84
N MET A 326 -1.65 10.84 0.05
CA MET A 326 -0.20 10.68 0.13
C MET A 326 0.58 12.00 0.12
N MET A 327 0.11 13.01 -0.62
CA MET A 327 0.80 14.29 -0.72
C MET A 327 0.61 15.19 0.52
N HIS A 328 -0.29 14.81 1.42
CA HIS A 328 -0.57 15.53 2.66
C HIS A 328 0.21 15.01 3.87
N GLN A 329 0.90 13.88 3.76
CA GLN A 329 1.50 13.19 4.92
C GLN A 329 2.54 14.03 5.67
N GLU A 330 3.29 14.90 4.99
CA GLU A 330 4.20 15.84 5.67
C GLU A 330 3.47 17.14 6.04
N LEU A 331 2.46 17.51 5.25
CA LEU A 331 1.70 18.75 5.44
C LEU A 331 0.80 18.69 6.68
N VAL A 332 0.26 17.52 7.01
CA VAL A 332 -0.50 17.31 8.24
C VAL A 332 0.38 17.51 9.47
N LEU A 333 1.66 17.13 9.40
CA LEU A 333 2.63 17.37 10.48
C LEU A 333 3.04 18.83 10.55
N ALA A 334 3.19 19.50 9.41
CA ALA A 334 3.54 20.93 9.33
C ALA A 334 2.51 21.86 10.01
N THR A 335 1.30 21.36 10.29
CA THR A 335 0.31 22.08 11.12
C THR A 335 0.78 22.32 12.55
N GLY A 336 1.68 21.48 13.06
CA GLY A 336 2.11 21.48 14.46
C GLY A 336 1.05 21.03 15.45
N ALA A 337 -0.06 20.44 14.98
CA ALA A 337 -1.19 20.03 15.82
C ALA A 337 -1.29 18.50 16.02
N VAL A 338 -0.30 17.72 15.56
CA VAL A 338 -0.31 16.25 15.61
C VAL A 338 0.55 15.75 16.75
N GLU A 339 -0.04 15.06 17.72
CA GLU A 339 0.72 14.45 18.83
C GLU A 339 1.44 13.18 18.41
N ALA A 340 0.79 12.35 17.58
CA ALA A 340 1.38 11.12 17.07
C ALA A 340 0.97 10.83 15.63
N MET A 341 1.93 10.36 14.83
CA MET A 341 1.69 9.70 13.56
C MET A 341 2.06 8.24 13.69
N VAL A 342 1.05 7.37 13.71
CA VAL A 342 1.20 5.92 13.83
C VAL A 342 1.16 5.31 12.44
N VAL A 343 2.22 4.60 12.07
CA VAL A 343 2.40 4.08 10.71
C VAL A 343 2.66 2.58 10.67
N ASP A 344 2.09 1.92 9.66
CA ASP A 344 2.38 0.52 9.32
C ASP A 344 3.48 0.43 8.23
N TYR A 345 3.11 0.26 6.97
CA TYR A 345 3.98 0.12 5.81
C TYR A 345 3.36 0.74 4.54
N GLN A 346 4.18 0.85 3.50
CA GLN A 346 3.83 1.31 2.15
C GLN A 346 3.41 2.80 2.08
N CYS A 347 3.91 3.52 1.07
CA CYS A 347 3.63 4.93 0.80
C CYS A 347 3.93 5.95 1.92
N ILE A 348 4.54 5.51 3.02
CA ILE A 348 5.07 6.36 4.08
C ILE A 348 6.42 6.89 3.63
N ILE A 349 6.44 8.15 3.21
CA ILE A 349 7.60 8.85 2.68
C ILE A 349 8.47 9.28 3.86
N PRO A 350 9.75 8.87 3.95
CA PRO A 350 10.60 9.13 5.12
C PRO A 350 10.75 10.61 5.53
N GLY A 351 10.40 11.55 4.65
CA GLY A 351 10.37 12.98 4.98
C GLY A 351 9.40 13.34 6.13
N VAL A 352 8.44 12.45 6.46
CA VAL A 352 7.60 12.62 7.66
C VAL A 352 8.42 12.66 8.96
N ALA A 353 9.58 11.99 9.02
CA ALA A 353 10.45 12.03 10.20
C ALA A 353 11.06 13.42 10.39
N ALA A 354 11.65 13.99 9.32
CA ALA A 354 12.23 15.32 9.36
C ALA A 354 11.19 16.40 9.74
N MET A 355 9.95 16.25 9.26
CA MET A 355 8.87 17.16 9.64
C MET A 355 8.41 16.94 11.10
N ALA A 356 8.30 15.70 11.56
CA ALA A 356 7.93 15.40 12.95
C ALA A 356 8.96 15.97 13.95
N ASP A 357 10.26 15.90 13.63
CA ASP A 357 11.36 16.43 14.45
C ASP A 357 11.30 17.96 14.67
N CYS A 358 10.54 18.68 13.84
CA CYS A 358 10.31 20.11 14.00
C CYS A 358 9.31 20.44 15.13
N PHE A 359 8.61 19.43 15.66
CA PHE A 359 7.49 19.58 16.59
C PHE A 359 7.58 18.57 17.75
N HIS A 360 6.51 18.49 18.54
CA HIS A 360 6.36 17.49 19.61
C HIS A 360 5.92 16.11 19.10
N THR A 361 5.57 16.00 17.81
CA THR A 361 4.99 14.80 17.21
C THR A 361 5.86 13.56 17.43
N LYS A 362 5.22 12.45 17.81
CA LYS A 362 5.84 11.13 17.82
C LYS A 362 5.55 10.39 16.52
N LEU A 363 6.58 10.12 15.73
CA LEU A 363 6.50 9.19 14.61
C LEU A 363 6.67 7.77 15.13
N ILE A 364 5.60 6.96 15.05
CA ILE A 364 5.55 5.62 15.61
C ILE A 364 5.46 4.61 14.47
N THR A 365 6.51 3.83 14.23
CA THR A 365 6.47 2.71 13.29
C THR A 365 6.08 1.44 14.02
N THR A 366 5.27 0.59 13.38
CA THR A 366 4.73 -0.61 14.03
C THR A 366 5.11 -1.92 13.37
N MET A 367 5.45 -1.91 12.10
CA MET A 367 5.75 -3.12 11.33
C MET A 367 7.26 -3.32 11.18
N LEU A 368 7.76 -4.52 11.49
CA LEU A 368 9.20 -4.85 11.38
C LEU A 368 9.78 -4.58 9.98
N ILE A 369 8.94 -4.74 8.95
CA ILE A 369 9.32 -4.58 7.54
C ILE A 369 9.39 -3.11 7.08
N ALA A 370 8.98 -2.15 7.92
CA ALA A 370 8.90 -0.74 7.57
C ALA A 370 9.40 0.16 8.71
N ARG A 371 10.72 0.41 8.71
CA ARG A 371 11.41 1.24 9.69
C ARG A 371 11.83 2.58 9.10
N ILE A 372 11.77 3.63 9.91
CA ILE A 372 12.21 4.97 9.53
C ILE A 372 13.26 5.43 10.55
N PRO A 373 14.47 5.83 10.12
CA PRO A 373 15.46 6.35 11.06
C PRO A 373 14.89 7.48 11.92
N GLY A 374 15.08 7.40 13.24
CA GLY A 374 14.52 8.36 14.21
C GLY A 374 13.13 8.01 14.73
N ASP A 375 12.54 6.90 14.28
CA ASP A 375 11.23 6.43 14.78
C ASP A 375 11.24 6.04 16.27
N VAL A 376 10.06 6.15 16.88
CA VAL A 376 9.71 5.37 18.06
C VAL A 376 9.11 4.06 17.56
N HIS A 377 9.84 2.96 17.69
CA HIS A 377 9.33 1.67 17.22
C HIS A 377 8.53 0.96 18.31
N ILE A 378 7.25 0.71 18.03
CA ILE A 378 6.36 -0.10 18.87
C ILE A 378 5.86 -1.24 17.99
N GLU A 379 6.56 -2.37 18.05
CA GLU A 379 6.24 -3.53 17.22
C GLU A 379 4.82 -4.03 17.48
N TRP A 380 4.02 -4.08 16.42
CA TRP A 380 2.69 -4.66 16.44
C TRP A 380 2.76 -6.15 16.13
N SER A 381 2.01 -6.96 16.87
CA SER A 381 1.73 -8.36 16.53
C SER A 381 0.26 -8.68 16.76
N PRO A 382 -0.30 -9.71 16.10
CA PRO A 382 -1.70 -10.08 16.27
C PRO A 382 -2.10 -10.35 17.73
N GLU A 383 -1.21 -10.95 18.53
CA GLU A 383 -1.46 -11.31 19.93
C GLU A 383 -1.34 -10.13 20.90
N LYS A 384 -0.68 -9.04 20.48
CA LYS A 384 -0.41 -7.85 21.29
C LYS A 384 -0.97 -6.58 20.64
N ALA A 385 -2.08 -6.73 19.93
CA ALA A 385 -2.65 -5.66 19.13
C ALA A 385 -3.44 -4.62 19.95
N ASP A 386 -3.95 -4.99 21.13
CA ASP A 386 -4.69 -4.12 22.05
C ASP A 386 -3.77 -3.34 23.01
#